data_AF-A0A7C3X1V6-F1
#
_entry.id   AF-A0A7C3X1V6-F1
#
_cell.length_a   1.000
_cell.length_b   1.000
_cell.length_c   1.000
_cell.angle_alpha   90.00
_cell.angle_beta   90.00
_cell.angle_gamma   90.00
#
_symmetry.space_group_name_H-M   'P 1'
#
loop_
_entity.id
_entity.type
_entity.pdbx_description
1 polymer ?
#
loop_
_entity_poly.entity_id
_entity_poly.type
_entity_poly.pdbx_seq_one_letter_code
_entity_poly.pdbx_strand_id
1 'polypeptide(L)' 'RRLTTDSALDVNPSWASNGLIVFNSNRDGTWAAWAINPDGSGLRKLSFSRPKS' A
#
# COMPACT_ATOMS: atom_id res chain seq x y z
N ARG A 1 11.14 9.82 7.81
CA ARG A 1 10.15 9.32 8.79
C ARG A 1 9.69 7.94 8.34
N ARG A 2 9.60 6.96 9.24
CA ARG A 2 9.05 5.63 8.93
C ARG A 2 7.51 5.70 8.95
N LEU A 3 6.83 5.25 7.89
CA LEU A 3 5.36 5.33 7.77
C LEU A 3 4.66 4.01 8.12
N THR A 4 5.35 2.88 7.98
CA THR A 4 4.85 1.53 8.27
C THR A 4 5.77 0.86 9.28
N THR A 5 5.21 0.12 10.25
CA THR A 5 5.99 -0.48 11.34
C THR A 5 6.04 -2.01 11.30
N ASP A 6 5.28 -2.64 10.41
CA ASP A 6 5.23 -4.08 10.25
C ASP A 6 6.51 -4.66 9.63
N SER A 7 6.64 -5.99 9.65
CA SER A 7 7.80 -6.73 9.14
C SER A 7 7.68 -7.11 7.67
N ALA A 8 6.61 -6.68 6.98
CA ALA A 8 6.42 -6.99 5.58
C ALA A 8 7.39 -6.20 4.71
N LEU A 9 7.54 -6.66 3.48
CA LEU A 9 8.28 -5.93 2.48
C LEU A 9 7.37 -4.88 1.88
N ASP A 10 7.82 -3.62 1.87
CA ASP A 10 7.18 -2.51 1.19
C ASP A 10 8.08 -2.07 0.03
N VAL A 11 7.63 -2.24 -1.21
CA VAL A 11 8.46 -2.04 -2.41
C VAL A 11 7.75 -1.22 -3.49
N ASN A 12 8.55 -0.61 -4.37
CA ASN A 12 8.12 0.18 -5.52
C ASN A 12 7.11 1.29 -5.16
N PRO A 13 7.46 2.22 -4.24
CA PRO A 13 6.58 3.31 -3.89
C PRO A 13 6.41 4.31 -5.04
N SER A 14 5.23 4.89 -5.17
CA SER A 14 4.92 6.00 -6.07
C SER A 14 3.93 6.97 -5.44
N TRP A 15 3.99 8.23 -5.85
CA TRP A 15 3.01 9.24 -5.45
C TRP A 15 1.82 9.22 -6.42
N ALA A 16 0.61 9.11 -5.88
CA ALA A 16 -0.61 9.32 -6.62
C ALA A 16 -0.95 10.82 -6.70
N SER A 17 -1.72 11.21 -7.71
CA SER A 17 -2.13 12.62 -7.93
C SER A 17 -2.97 13.21 -6.79
N ASN A 18 -3.59 12.37 -5.97
CA ASN A 18 -4.34 12.76 -4.78
C ASN A 18 -3.47 12.87 -3.51
N GLY A 19 -2.15 12.80 -3.63
CA GLY A 19 -1.21 12.94 -2.52
C GLY A 19 -1.01 11.68 -1.68
N LEU A 20 -1.58 10.53 -2.07
CA LEU A 20 -1.30 9.24 -1.43
C LEU A 20 0.02 8.67 -1.91
N ILE A 21 0.68 7.90 -1.04
CA ILE A 21 1.80 7.04 -1.41
C ILE A 21 1.23 5.65 -1.66
N VAL A 22 1.44 5.11 -2.86
CA VAL A 22 1.04 3.77 -3.28
C VAL A 22 2.27 2.88 -3.35
N PHE A 23 2.20 1.66 -2.84
CA PHE A 23 3.31 0.72 -2.83
C PHE A 23 2.82 -0.73 -2.84
N ASN A 24 3.71 -1.67 -3.16
CA ASN A 24 3.42 -3.10 -3.10
C ASN A 24 3.85 -3.66 -1.75
N SER A 25 3.00 -4.47 -1.14
CA SER A 25 3.31 -5.09 0.16
C SER A 25 2.72 -6.48 0.30
N ASN A 26 3.44 -7.35 1.00
CA ASN A 26 3.01 -8.71 1.34
C ASN A 26 2.50 -8.85 2.79
N ARG A 27 2.11 -7.72 3.41
CA ARG A 27 1.73 -7.64 4.83
C ARG A 27 0.55 -8.50 5.28
N ASP A 28 -0.27 -8.98 4.36
CA ASP A 28 -1.37 -9.91 4.64
C ASP A 28 -1.09 -11.35 4.17
N GLY A 29 0.18 -11.67 3.89
CA GLY A 29 0.61 -12.95 3.38
C GLY A 29 0.55 -13.05 1.84
N THR A 30 -0.01 -12.05 1.16
CA THR A 30 -0.06 -11.99 -0.31
C THR A 30 0.40 -10.64 -0.83
N TRP A 31 1.11 -10.61 -1.98
CA TRP A 31 1.48 -9.35 -2.61
C TRP A 31 0.23 -8.61 -3.10
N ALA A 32 0.07 -7.38 -2.64
CA ALA A 32 -1.00 -6.49 -3.06
C ALA A 32 -0.53 -5.03 -3.13
N ALA A 33 -1.30 -4.21 -3.84
CA ALA A 33 -1.14 -2.76 -3.78
C ALA A 33 -1.79 -2.20 -2.51
N TRP A 34 -1.08 -1.28 -1.85
CA TRP A 34 -1.51 -0.56 -0.65
C TRP A 34 -1.35 0.94 -0.87
N ALA A 35 -2.14 1.74 -0.17
CA ALA A 35 -2.01 3.19 -0.12
C ALA A 35 -1.92 3.68 1.32
N ILE A 36 -1.16 4.75 1.54
CA ILE A 36 -1.00 5.42 2.83
C ILE A 36 -0.89 6.94 2.62
N ASN A 37 -1.34 7.72 3.60
CA ASN A 37 -1.11 9.17 3.63
C ASN A 37 0.38 9.46 3.93
N PRO A 38 0.90 10.63 3.51
CA PRO A 38 2.29 11.00 3.75
C PRO A 38 2.63 11.25 5.23
N ASP A 39 1.61 11.42 6.08
CA ASP A 39 1.75 11.49 7.53
C ASP A 39 1.74 10.11 8.22
N GLY A 40 1.58 9.03 7.45
CA GLY A 40 1.51 7.64 7.91
C GLY A 40 0.12 7.14 8.28
N SER A 41 -0.92 7.98 8.17
CA SER A 41 -2.31 7.57 8.43
C SER A 41 -2.97 6.91 7.21
N GLY A 42 -4.18 6.37 7.38
CA GLY A 42 -5.03 5.95 6.25
C GLY A 42 -4.52 4.75 5.45
N LEU A 43 -3.64 3.94 6.03
CA LEU A 43 -3.13 2.71 5.41
C LEU A 43 -4.29 1.77 5.00
N ARG A 44 -4.39 1.44 3.71
CA ARG A 44 -5.44 0.56 3.17
C ARG A 44 -4.98 -0.26 1.97
N LYS A 45 -5.54 -1.46 1.81
CA LYS A 45 -5.34 -2.33 0.65
C LYS A 45 -6.14 -1.79 -0.54
N LEU A 46 -5.52 -1.70 -1.72
CA LEU A 46 -6.14 -1.23 -2.97
C LEU A 46 -6.53 -2.36 -3.93
N SER A 47 -5.93 -3.55 -3.78
CA SER A 47 -6.23 -4.68 -4.67
C SER A 47 -7.58 -5.29 -4.31
N PHE A 48 -8.58 -4.97 -5.13
CA PHE A 48 -9.77 -5.78 -5.33
C PHE A 48 -9.35 -6.98 -6.20
N SER A 49 -9.69 -8.20 -5.78
CA SER A 49 -9.82 -9.29 -6.74
C SER A 49 -10.72 -8.78 -7.86
N ARG A 50 -10.20 -8.65 -9.09
CA ARG A 50 -11.08 -8.37 -10.23
C ARG A 50 -12.16 -9.47 -10.19
N PRO A 51 -13.47 -9.15 -10.26
CA PRO A 51 -14.41 -10.20 -10.56
C PRO A 51 -13.93 -10.82 -11.87
N LYS A 52 -13.76 -12.14 -11.91
CA LYS A 52 -13.61 -12.84 -13.19
C LYS A 52 -14.82 -12.42 -14.02
N SER A 53 -14.55 -11.77 -15.14
CA SER A 53 -15.54 -11.56 -16.20
C SER A 53 -16.05 -12.90 -16.70
#